data_AF-A0AB36SNG9-F1
#
_entry.id   AF-A0AB36SNG9-F1
#
_cell.length_a   1.000
_cell.length_b   1.000
_cell.length_c   1.000
_cell.angle_alpha   90.00
_cell.angle_beta   90.00
_cell.angle_gamma   90.00
#
_symmetry.space_group_name_H-M   'P 1'
#
loop_
_entity.id
_entity.type
_entity.pdbx_description
1 polymer ?
#
loop_
_entity_poly.entity_id
_entity_poly.type
_entity_poly.pdbx_seq_one_letter_code
_entity_poly.pdbx_strand_id
1 'polypeptide(L)'
;MAKNIFMLRTKPEKIERFESFIEDKFIAIGWSKTGDLTGASTDVIREKLSSAYPSYEGQSFRTNFSMVNTFVNVMNAGDIVLVRKNGMVHIGEINEYTWKKDYIEDYMPHTRSVTWLNEVPFEEFNAKIQSLLKNIRTVCRFNGTWEEAEIEQYITGEKPKTTKLEDSEDLLKESLETLKYLMKNSEDETVRLEATKEILKLINK
;
A
#
# COMPACT_ATOMS: atom_id res chain seq x y z
N MET A 1 12.41 10.01 -12.25
CA MET A 1 11.91 10.71 -11.05
C MET A 1 11.56 9.66 -10.01
N ALA A 2 11.76 9.93 -8.72
CA ALA A 2 11.35 8.99 -7.67
C ALA A 2 9.82 8.92 -7.62
N LYS A 3 9.25 7.73 -7.81
CA LYS A 3 7.80 7.49 -7.71
C LYS A 3 7.39 7.50 -6.25
N ASN A 4 6.26 8.13 -5.94
CA ASN A 4 5.64 8.07 -4.61
C ASN A 4 4.56 7.00 -4.58
N ILE A 5 4.27 6.52 -3.38
CA ILE A 5 3.22 5.52 -3.15
C ILE A 5 2.12 6.15 -2.33
N PHE A 6 0.88 5.95 -2.75
CA PHE A 6 -0.30 6.45 -2.08
C PHE A 6 -1.29 5.32 -1.86
N MET A 7 -2.03 5.38 -0.76
CA MET A 7 -3.26 4.65 -0.61
C MET A 7 -4.44 5.50 -1.09
N LEU A 8 -5.49 4.85 -1.59
CA LEU A 8 -6.78 5.48 -1.77
C LEU A 8 -7.94 4.59 -1.29
N ARG A 9 -8.94 5.20 -0.65
CA ARG A 9 -10.21 4.56 -0.30
C ARG A 9 -11.26 4.81 -1.38
N THR A 10 -12.05 3.79 -1.67
CA THR A 10 -13.05 3.77 -2.73
C THR A 10 -14.43 4.23 -2.29
N LYS A 11 -14.51 5.00 -1.19
CA LYS A 11 -15.77 5.43 -0.58
C LYS A 11 -15.95 6.95 -0.55
N PRO A 12 -15.88 7.68 -1.67
CA PRO A 12 -16.28 9.08 -1.69
C PRO A 12 -17.71 9.21 -1.16
N GLU A 13 -17.94 10.16 -0.23
CA GLU A 13 -19.22 10.33 0.49
C GLU A 13 -19.80 9.02 1.09
N LYS A 14 -18.94 8.09 1.49
CA LYS A 14 -19.29 6.77 2.07
C LYS A 14 -19.96 5.79 1.09
N ILE A 15 -20.04 6.11 -0.19
CA ILE A 15 -20.61 5.22 -1.22
C ILE A 15 -19.49 4.42 -1.86
N GLU A 16 -19.60 3.09 -1.88
CA GLU A 16 -18.59 2.21 -2.50
C GLU A 16 -18.55 2.40 -4.03
N ARG A 17 -17.35 2.69 -4.56
CA ARG A 17 -17.06 2.96 -5.98
C ARG A 17 -15.96 2.05 -6.54
N PHE A 18 -15.56 1.03 -5.79
CA PHE A 18 -14.45 0.16 -6.16
C PHE A 18 -14.61 -0.44 -7.56
N GLU A 19 -15.78 -1.00 -7.90
CA GLU A 19 -16.00 -1.63 -9.21
C GLU A 19 -15.78 -0.65 -10.37
N SER A 20 -16.38 0.55 -10.29
CA SER A 20 -16.17 1.61 -11.29
C SER A 20 -14.70 2.03 -11.39
N PHE A 21 -13.98 2.12 -10.27
CA PHE A 21 -12.56 2.52 -10.30
C PHE A 21 -11.69 1.51 -11.05
N ILE A 22 -11.96 0.21 -10.86
CA ILE A 22 -11.24 -0.86 -11.52
C ILE A 22 -11.62 -0.96 -13.00
N GLU A 23 -12.92 -1.02 -13.31
CA GLU A 23 -13.43 -1.22 -14.67
C GLU A 23 -13.15 -0.03 -15.58
N ASP A 24 -13.44 1.18 -15.12
CA ASP A 24 -13.29 2.41 -15.89
C ASP A 24 -11.89 3.04 -15.73
N LYS A 25 -10.98 2.38 -14.99
CA LYS A 25 -9.57 2.74 -14.89
C LYS A 25 -9.34 4.16 -14.37
N PHE A 26 -10.00 4.50 -13.27
CA PHE A 26 -9.80 5.78 -12.61
C PHE A 26 -9.89 5.66 -11.09
N ILE A 27 -9.42 6.69 -10.40
CA ILE A 27 -9.65 6.92 -8.98
C ILE A 27 -10.27 8.30 -8.81
N ALA A 28 -11.07 8.46 -7.75
CA ALA A 28 -11.70 9.73 -7.47
C ALA A 28 -11.81 10.01 -5.97
N ILE A 29 -11.92 11.29 -5.65
CA ILE A 29 -12.25 11.77 -4.31
C ILE A 29 -13.51 12.65 -4.35
N GLY A 30 -14.12 12.83 -3.18
CA GLY A 30 -15.25 13.75 -2.99
C GLY A 30 -14.81 15.21 -2.94
N TRP A 31 -15.49 16.02 -2.12
CA TRP A 31 -15.27 17.49 -2.03
C TRP A 31 -15.79 18.30 -3.23
N SER A 32 -16.86 17.82 -3.87
CA SER A 32 -17.48 18.42 -5.07
C SER A 32 -17.83 19.92 -4.92
N LYS A 33 -18.17 20.37 -3.71
CA LYS A 33 -18.51 21.79 -3.45
C LYS A 33 -17.33 22.74 -3.60
N THR A 34 -16.09 22.24 -3.63
CA THR A 34 -14.91 23.08 -3.92
C THR A 34 -14.87 23.55 -5.38
N GLY A 35 -15.63 22.89 -6.26
CA GLY A 35 -15.59 23.11 -7.69
C GLY A 35 -14.26 22.64 -8.30
N ASP A 36 -14.00 23.11 -9.52
CA ASP A 36 -12.81 22.70 -10.27
C ASP A 36 -11.52 23.22 -9.60
N LEU A 37 -10.59 22.30 -9.31
CA LEU A 37 -9.27 22.57 -8.73
C LEU A 37 -8.11 22.36 -9.73
N THR A 38 -8.39 22.25 -11.03
CA THR A 38 -7.36 22.13 -12.07
C THR A 38 -6.39 23.30 -11.99
N GLY A 39 -5.11 23.01 -11.76
CA GLY A 39 -4.05 24.02 -11.63
C GLY A 39 -4.16 24.91 -10.38
N ALA A 40 -5.03 24.58 -9.42
CA ALA A 40 -5.20 25.37 -8.22
C ALA A 40 -3.97 25.26 -7.30
N SER A 41 -3.44 26.40 -6.85
CA SER A 41 -2.38 26.42 -5.86
C SER A 41 -2.87 25.89 -4.51
N THR A 42 -1.94 25.49 -3.64
CA THR A 42 -2.20 25.07 -2.26
C THR A 42 -3.07 26.08 -1.50
N ASP A 43 -2.86 27.38 -1.71
CA ASP A 43 -3.62 28.44 -1.03
C ASP A 43 -5.04 28.56 -1.59
N VAL A 44 -5.21 28.44 -2.92
CA VAL A 44 -6.53 28.42 -3.57
C VAL A 44 -7.34 27.20 -3.12
N ILE A 45 -6.72 26.03 -3.00
CA ILE A 45 -7.38 24.83 -2.46
C ILE A 45 -7.83 25.07 -1.02
N ARG A 46 -6.99 25.72 -0.20
CA ARG A 46 -7.32 26.02 1.20
C ARG A 46 -8.54 26.93 1.30
N GLU A 47 -8.55 28.00 0.52
CA GLU A 47 -9.66 28.96 0.47
C GLU A 47 -10.95 28.28 0.00
N LYS A 48 -10.93 27.63 -1.17
CA LYS A 48 -12.10 26.95 -1.73
C LYS A 48 -12.66 25.90 -0.79
N LEU A 49 -11.81 25.13 -0.12
CA LEU A 49 -12.25 24.12 0.85
C LEU A 49 -12.92 24.78 2.06
N SER A 50 -12.35 25.86 2.59
CA SER A 50 -12.91 26.58 3.74
C SER A 50 -14.27 27.20 3.41
N SER A 51 -14.43 27.77 2.21
CA SER A 51 -15.68 28.36 1.77
C SER A 51 -16.76 27.31 1.48
N ALA A 52 -16.37 26.20 0.85
CA ALA A 52 -17.30 25.14 0.46
C ALA A 52 -17.78 24.28 1.64
N TYR A 53 -16.96 24.15 2.68
CA TYR A 53 -17.23 23.32 3.86
C TYR A 53 -16.95 24.11 5.15
N PRO A 54 -17.79 25.11 5.48
CA PRO A 54 -17.56 25.98 6.64
C PRO A 54 -17.64 25.26 7.99
N SER A 55 -18.21 24.05 8.03
CA SER A 55 -18.25 23.20 9.23
C SER A 55 -16.93 22.48 9.51
N TYR A 56 -15.97 22.51 8.57
CA TYR A 56 -14.65 21.94 8.81
C TYR A 56 -13.79 22.91 9.61
N GLU A 57 -13.50 22.54 10.86
CA GLU A 57 -12.69 23.36 11.76
C GLU A 57 -11.51 22.58 12.34
N GLY A 58 -10.49 23.30 12.79
CA GLY A 58 -9.34 22.75 13.51
C GLY A 58 -8.71 21.53 12.84
N GLN A 59 -8.73 20.39 13.54
CA GLN A 59 -8.12 19.15 13.05
C GLN A 59 -8.88 18.52 11.87
N SER A 60 -10.20 18.70 11.82
CA SER A 60 -11.03 18.23 10.70
C SER A 60 -10.63 18.98 9.43
N PHE A 61 -10.54 20.32 9.50
CA PHE A 61 -10.08 21.13 8.38
C PHE A 61 -8.71 20.71 7.87
N ARG A 62 -7.70 20.63 8.76
CA ARG A 62 -6.34 20.22 8.39
C ARG A 62 -6.30 18.85 7.70
N THR A 63 -7.12 17.91 8.17
CA THR A 63 -7.22 16.56 7.62
C THR A 63 -7.82 16.56 6.22
N ASN A 64 -8.97 17.22 6.04
CA ASN A 64 -9.64 17.32 4.73
C ASN A 64 -8.78 18.08 3.72
N PHE A 65 -8.20 19.21 4.15
CA PHE A 65 -7.27 19.99 3.35
C PHE A 65 -6.08 19.16 2.87
N SER A 66 -5.46 18.40 3.78
CA SER A 66 -4.34 17.53 3.42
C SER A 66 -4.75 16.47 2.38
N MET A 67 -5.93 15.85 2.51
CA MET A 67 -6.39 14.85 1.53
C MET A 67 -6.63 15.46 0.15
N VAL A 68 -7.36 16.59 0.08
CA VAL A 68 -7.66 17.28 -1.18
C VAL A 68 -6.37 17.78 -1.83
N ASN A 69 -5.52 18.49 -1.09
CA ASN A 69 -4.25 18.98 -1.64
C ASN A 69 -3.31 17.84 -2.05
N THR A 70 -3.32 16.72 -1.33
CA THR A 70 -2.51 15.55 -1.72
C THR A 70 -2.96 15.00 -3.07
N PHE A 71 -4.27 14.82 -3.24
CA PHE A 71 -4.82 14.31 -4.49
C PHE A 71 -4.62 15.26 -5.66
N VAL A 72 -4.77 16.57 -5.46
CA VAL A 72 -4.67 17.56 -6.55
C VAL A 72 -3.23 17.92 -6.87
N ASN A 73 -2.41 18.26 -5.87
CA ASN A 73 -1.10 18.89 -6.08
C ASN A 73 0.11 17.99 -5.76
N VAL A 74 -0.04 16.98 -4.90
CA VAL A 74 1.11 16.15 -4.46
C VAL A 74 1.27 14.91 -5.32
N MET A 75 0.15 14.27 -5.71
CA MET A 75 0.16 13.18 -6.67
C MET A 75 0.53 13.68 -8.07
N ASN A 76 1.44 12.99 -8.74
CA ASN A 76 1.86 13.27 -10.11
C ASN A 76 1.66 12.04 -11.00
N ALA A 77 1.65 12.26 -12.32
CA ALA A 77 1.68 11.16 -13.26
C ALA A 77 2.93 10.29 -13.03
N GLY A 78 2.75 8.97 -13.04
CA GLY A 78 3.79 7.98 -12.75
C GLY A 78 3.90 7.58 -11.28
N ASP A 79 3.24 8.26 -10.35
CA ASP A 79 3.14 7.80 -8.95
C ASP A 79 2.26 6.53 -8.85
N ILE A 80 2.39 5.79 -7.75
CA ILE A 80 1.64 4.55 -7.51
C ILE A 80 0.48 4.78 -6.55
N VAL A 81 -0.70 4.25 -6.90
CA VAL A 81 -1.86 4.15 -6.01
C VAL A 81 -2.11 2.69 -5.62
N LEU A 82 -2.44 2.49 -4.35
CA LEU A 82 -2.87 1.22 -3.78
C LEU A 82 -4.32 1.33 -3.33
N VAL A 83 -5.16 0.47 -3.89
CA VAL A 83 -6.57 0.37 -3.54
C VAL A 83 -6.85 -1.02 -2.98
N ARG A 84 -7.33 -1.09 -1.74
CA ARG A 84 -7.60 -2.37 -1.06
C ARG A 84 -9.10 -2.66 -1.01
N LYS A 85 -9.49 -3.87 -1.45
CA LYS A 85 -10.86 -4.41 -1.31
C LYS A 85 -10.80 -5.90 -1.03
N ASN A 86 -11.62 -6.38 -0.10
CA ASN A 86 -11.81 -7.82 0.19
C ASN A 86 -10.51 -8.63 0.40
N GLY A 87 -9.47 -8.02 0.97
CA GLY A 87 -8.19 -8.70 1.20
C GLY A 87 -7.21 -8.65 0.02
N MET A 88 -7.62 -8.11 -1.13
CA MET A 88 -6.75 -7.85 -2.28
C MET A 88 -6.37 -6.38 -2.37
N VAL A 89 -5.20 -6.10 -2.94
CA VAL A 89 -4.67 -4.75 -3.16
C VAL A 89 -4.37 -4.59 -4.64
N HIS A 90 -5.05 -3.65 -5.26
CA HIS A 90 -4.83 -3.26 -6.64
C HIS A 90 -3.77 -2.18 -6.68
N ILE A 91 -2.73 -2.44 -7.47
CA ILE A 91 -1.60 -1.55 -7.70
C ILE A 91 -1.84 -0.87 -9.04
N GLY A 92 -1.87 0.46 -9.05
CA GLY A 92 -2.07 1.24 -10.27
C GLY A 92 -1.05 2.36 -10.39
N GLU A 93 -0.68 2.69 -11.62
CA GLU A 93 0.06 3.91 -11.95
C GLU A 93 -0.92 5.06 -12.19
N ILE A 94 -0.73 6.15 -11.46
CA ILE A 94 -1.56 7.35 -11.49
C ILE A 94 -1.20 8.19 -12.72
N ASN A 95 -2.21 8.77 -13.36
CA ASN A 95 -2.04 9.78 -14.42
C ASN A 95 -2.56 11.16 -13.96
N GLU A 96 -2.70 12.08 -14.92
CA GLU A 96 -3.09 13.47 -14.68
C GLU A 96 -4.43 13.62 -13.96
N TYR A 97 -4.51 14.70 -13.17
CA TYR A 97 -5.75 15.14 -12.53
C TYR A 97 -6.73 15.68 -13.56
N THR A 98 -8.01 15.38 -13.38
CA THR A 98 -9.10 15.91 -14.20
C THR A 98 -10.34 16.17 -13.35
N TRP A 99 -10.94 17.34 -13.55
CA TRP A 99 -12.28 17.62 -13.07
C TRP A 99 -13.34 17.07 -14.04
N LYS A 100 -14.18 16.16 -13.56
CA LYS A 100 -15.27 15.53 -14.32
C LYS A 100 -16.60 16.12 -13.89
N LYS A 101 -17.15 17.02 -14.71
CA LYS A 101 -18.45 17.66 -14.46
C LYS A 101 -19.59 16.63 -14.36
N ASP A 102 -19.53 15.58 -15.16
CA ASP A 102 -20.56 14.54 -15.19
C ASP A 102 -20.62 13.74 -13.87
N TYR A 103 -19.55 13.76 -13.06
CA TYR A 103 -19.47 13.04 -11.78
C TYR A 103 -19.77 13.92 -10.56
N ILE A 104 -20.24 15.15 -10.76
CA ILE A 104 -20.59 16.06 -9.66
C ILE A 104 -21.74 15.49 -8.84
N GLU A 105 -22.80 15.01 -9.52
CA GLU A 105 -23.98 14.41 -8.88
C GLU A 105 -23.66 13.09 -8.18
N ASP A 106 -22.63 12.38 -8.65
CA ASP A 106 -22.12 11.16 -8.03
C ASP A 106 -21.15 11.42 -6.85
N TYR A 107 -20.93 12.69 -6.51
CA TYR A 107 -20.02 13.18 -5.48
C TYR A 107 -18.56 12.74 -5.66
N MET A 108 -18.12 12.52 -6.90
CA MET A 108 -16.75 12.10 -7.22
C MET A 108 -16.10 12.86 -8.40
N PRO A 109 -16.26 14.19 -8.51
CA PRO A 109 -15.82 14.94 -9.70
C PRO A 109 -14.30 15.15 -9.79
N HIS A 110 -13.56 14.98 -8.68
CA HIS A 110 -12.10 15.06 -8.70
C HIS A 110 -11.53 13.68 -9.04
N THR A 111 -11.01 13.54 -10.26
CA THR A 111 -10.59 12.24 -10.79
C THR A 111 -9.13 12.23 -11.23
N ARG A 112 -8.55 11.04 -11.26
CA ARG A 112 -7.28 10.74 -11.95
C ARG A 112 -7.46 9.41 -12.68
N SER A 113 -7.03 9.34 -13.93
CA SER A 113 -6.99 8.05 -14.63
C SER A 113 -5.86 7.19 -14.07
N VAL A 114 -6.03 5.87 -14.11
CA VAL A 114 -5.09 4.91 -13.51
C VAL A 114 -4.86 3.76 -14.46
N THR A 115 -3.60 3.43 -14.69
CA THR A 115 -3.23 2.18 -15.36
C THR A 115 -3.03 1.12 -14.29
N TRP A 116 -4.00 0.21 -14.13
CA TRP A 116 -3.87 -0.92 -13.19
C TRP A 116 -2.78 -1.88 -13.68
N LEU A 117 -1.82 -2.18 -12.80
CA LEU A 117 -0.61 -2.94 -13.10
C LEU A 117 -0.72 -4.37 -12.60
N ASN A 118 -1.19 -4.54 -11.36
CA ASN A 118 -1.26 -5.85 -10.72
C ASN A 118 -2.28 -5.86 -9.57
N GLU A 119 -2.65 -7.06 -9.14
CA GLU A 119 -3.49 -7.31 -7.96
C GLU A 119 -2.80 -8.33 -7.07
N VAL A 120 -2.55 -7.97 -5.81
CA VAL A 120 -1.75 -8.76 -4.87
C VAL A 120 -2.50 -8.94 -3.56
N PRO A 121 -2.49 -10.14 -2.94
CA PRO A 121 -3.05 -10.33 -1.61
C PRO A 121 -2.43 -9.37 -0.58
N PHE A 122 -3.28 -8.78 0.26
CA PHE A 122 -2.86 -7.81 1.28
C PHE A 122 -1.76 -8.34 2.21
N GLU A 123 -1.77 -9.64 2.50
CA GLU A 123 -0.82 -10.27 3.42
C GLU A 123 0.58 -10.45 2.82
N GLU A 124 0.74 -10.36 1.49
CA GLU A 124 2.06 -10.45 0.84
C GLU A 124 2.87 -9.15 0.98
N PHE A 125 2.20 -8.02 1.26
CA PHE A 125 2.89 -6.76 1.48
C PHE A 125 3.62 -6.75 2.82
N ASN A 126 4.74 -6.04 2.88
CA ASN A 126 5.46 -5.84 4.12
C ASN A 126 4.66 -5.01 5.16
N ALA A 127 5.10 -5.06 6.41
CA ALA A 127 4.40 -4.41 7.53
C ALA A 127 4.20 -2.89 7.34
N LYS A 128 5.09 -2.22 6.61
CA LYS A 128 5.01 -0.77 6.37
C LYS A 128 3.87 -0.43 5.40
N ILE A 129 3.78 -1.15 4.28
CA ILE A 129 2.67 -0.99 3.34
C ILE A 129 1.36 -1.48 3.94
N GLN A 130 1.36 -2.56 4.70
CA GLN A 130 0.17 -3.00 5.43
C GLN A 130 -0.34 -1.94 6.41
N SER A 131 0.56 -1.26 7.13
CA SER A 131 0.22 -0.16 8.05
C SER A 131 -0.39 1.02 7.29
N LEU A 132 0.21 1.42 6.16
CA LEU A 132 -0.36 2.40 5.25
C LEU A 132 -1.79 1.99 4.88
N LEU A 133 -1.96 0.78 4.33
CA LEU A 133 -3.22 0.17 3.86
C LEU A 133 -4.30 -0.01 4.93
N LYS A 134 -3.99 0.11 6.22
CA LYS A 134 -4.96 0.09 7.34
C LYS A 134 -5.49 1.48 7.71
N ASN A 135 -4.92 2.57 7.18
CA ASN A 135 -5.32 3.93 7.54
C ASN A 135 -6.77 4.26 7.12
N ILE A 136 -7.53 4.92 7.99
CA ILE A 136 -8.96 5.22 7.76
C ILE A 136 -9.20 6.38 6.78
N ARG A 137 -8.19 7.22 6.51
CA ARG A 137 -8.30 8.40 5.65
C ARG A 137 -8.50 8.01 4.18
N THR A 138 -9.10 8.92 3.41
CA THR A 138 -9.37 8.71 1.99
C THR A 138 -8.10 8.58 1.17
N VAL A 139 -7.10 9.44 1.45
CA VAL A 139 -5.81 9.45 0.76
C VAL A 139 -4.70 9.57 1.80
N CYS A 140 -3.67 8.74 1.67
CA CYS A 140 -2.44 8.84 2.46
C CYS A 140 -1.23 8.53 1.60
N ARG A 141 -0.18 9.35 1.75
CA ARG A 141 1.13 9.09 1.17
C ARG A 141 1.91 8.11 2.05
N PHE A 142 2.68 7.23 1.44
CA PHE A 142 3.69 6.44 2.12
C PHE A 142 4.85 7.36 2.55
N ASN A 143 5.21 7.32 3.83
CA ASN A 143 6.26 8.18 4.37
C ASN A 143 7.66 7.55 4.33
N GLY A 144 7.78 6.30 3.90
CA GLY A 144 9.07 5.61 3.70
C GLY A 144 9.62 5.78 2.29
N THR A 145 10.79 5.19 2.05
CA THR A 145 11.41 5.18 0.72
C THR A 145 10.80 4.11 -0.19
N TRP A 146 11.11 4.19 -1.49
CA TRP A 146 10.67 3.19 -2.47
C TRP A 146 11.19 1.78 -2.13
N GLU A 147 12.44 1.70 -1.70
CA GLU A 147 13.10 0.45 -1.30
C GLU A 147 12.43 -0.16 -0.06
N GLU A 148 12.09 0.68 0.93
CA GLU A 148 11.39 0.22 2.14
C GLU A 148 9.96 -0.28 1.87
N ALA A 149 9.35 0.14 0.76
CA ALA A 149 8.04 -0.34 0.36
C ALA A 149 8.09 -1.73 -0.28
N GLU A 150 9.25 -2.14 -0.83
CA GLU A 150 9.46 -3.41 -1.52
C GLU A 150 8.40 -3.68 -2.60
N ILE A 151 7.84 -2.63 -3.22
CA ILE A 151 6.68 -2.76 -4.11
C ILE A 151 7.05 -3.03 -5.57
N GLU A 152 8.29 -2.74 -5.96
CA GLU A 152 8.79 -2.91 -7.33
C GLU A 152 8.49 -4.31 -7.88
N GLN A 153 8.66 -5.31 -7.04
CA GLN A 153 8.45 -6.72 -7.37
C GLN A 153 7.04 -7.05 -7.86
N TYR A 154 6.06 -6.30 -7.37
CA TYR A 154 4.67 -6.48 -7.71
C TYR A 154 4.29 -5.67 -8.96
N ILE A 155 5.10 -4.67 -9.33
CA ILE A 155 4.89 -3.80 -10.48
C ILE A 155 5.48 -4.41 -11.75
N THR A 156 6.71 -4.92 -11.68
CA THR A 156 7.42 -5.47 -12.84
C THR A 156 6.96 -6.89 -13.20
N GLY A 157 6.21 -7.54 -12.31
CA GLY A 157 5.89 -8.97 -12.43
C GLY A 157 7.11 -9.89 -12.23
N GLU A 158 8.30 -9.30 -12.02
CA GLU A 158 9.46 -10.00 -11.52
C GLU A 158 9.27 -10.13 -10.01
N LYS A 159 8.80 -11.30 -9.58
CA LYS A 159 8.97 -11.70 -8.18
C LYS A 159 10.42 -11.39 -7.82
N PRO A 160 10.69 -10.68 -6.72
CA PRO A 160 12.06 -10.61 -6.28
C PRO A 160 12.47 -12.05 -5.97
N LYS A 161 13.76 -12.31 -5.91
CA LYS A 161 14.20 -13.46 -5.12
C LYS A 161 13.75 -13.18 -3.70
N THR A 162 12.56 -13.66 -3.33
CA THR A 162 12.06 -13.63 -1.97
C THR A 162 12.97 -14.52 -1.14
N THR A 163 14.00 -13.94 -0.55
CA THR A 163 14.70 -14.48 0.61
C THR A 163 13.78 -14.38 1.83
N LYS A 164 12.70 -15.17 1.81
CA LYS A 164 11.95 -15.69 2.97
C LYS A 164 10.73 -16.48 2.53
N LEU A 165 10.96 -17.76 2.24
CA LEU A 165 10.20 -18.94 2.68
C LEU A 165 10.88 -20.24 2.22
N GLU A 166 11.76 -20.17 1.20
CA GLU A 166 12.73 -21.25 0.87
C GLU A 166 13.86 -21.34 1.93
N ASP A 167 14.30 -20.22 2.50
CA ASP A 167 15.31 -20.21 3.59
C ASP A 167 14.87 -21.00 4.82
N SER A 168 13.58 -21.12 5.15
CA SER A 168 13.22 -21.84 6.37
C SER A 168 13.38 -23.35 6.22
N GLU A 169 13.06 -23.92 5.07
CA GLU A 169 13.26 -25.36 4.83
C GLU A 169 14.74 -25.68 4.58
N ASP A 170 15.44 -24.83 3.84
CA ASP A 170 16.87 -25.02 3.59
C ASP A 170 17.71 -24.80 4.85
N LEU A 171 17.42 -23.77 5.68
CA LEU A 171 18.08 -23.59 6.97
C LEU A 171 17.72 -24.70 7.96
N LEU A 172 16.48 -25.21 7.95
CA LEU A 172 16.11 -26.38 8.75
C LEU A 172 16.90 -27.61 8.33
N LYS A 173 17.05 -27.82 7.02
CA LYS A 173 17.81 -28.94 6.45
C LYS A 173 19.30 -28.83 6.79
N GLU A 174 19.90 -27.66 6.60
CA GLU A 174 21.31 -27.38 6.92
C GLU A 174 21.57 -27.49 8.44
N SER A 175 20.64 -27.00 9.27
CA SER A 175 20.71 -27.15 10.73
C SER A 175 20.60 -28.62 11.15
N LEU A 176 19.72 -29.41 10.51
CA LEU A 176 19.58 -30.85 10.74
C LEU A 176 20.82 -31.62 10.30
N GLU A 177 21.42 -31.26 9.17
CA GLU A 177 22.68 -31.86 8.70
C GLU A 177 23.83 -31.56 9.65
N THR A 178 23.92 -30.31 10.13
CA THR A 178 24.90 -29.89 11.13
C THR A 178 24.73 -30.68 12.44
N LEU A 179 23.50 -30.81 12.94
CA LEU A 179 23.21 -31.60 14.14
C LEU A 179 23.57 -33.08 13.96
N LYS A 180 23.23 -33.68 12.81
CA LYS A 180 23.60 -35.07 12.48
C LYS A 180 25.12 -35.25 12.39
N TYR A 181 25.83 -34.28 11.83
CA TYR A 181 27.28 -34.29 11.74
C TYR A 181 27.92 -34.20 13.13
N LEU A 182 27.49 -33.24 13.95
CA LEU A 182 28.01 -33.05 15.31
C LEU A 182 27.73 -34.28 16.19
N MET A 183 26.55 -34.89 16.06
CA MET A 183 26.20 -36.13 16.77
C MET A 183 27.19 -37.28 16.47
N LYS A 184 27.65 -37.42 15.22
CA LYS A 184 28.48 -38.55 14.78
C LYS A 184 29.99 -38.29 14.88
N ASN A 185 30.41 -37.04 14.63
CA ASN A 185 31.81 -36.72 14.37
C ASN A 185 32.45 -35.76 15.39
N SER A 186 31.68 -35.20 16.32
CA SER A 186 32.27 -34.36 17.38
C SER A 186 33.11 -35.21 18.33
N GLU A 187 34.29 -34.74 18.71
CA GLU A 187 35.15 -35.38 19.72
C GLU A 187 34.63 -35.13 21.16
N ASP A 188 33.92 -34.02 21.37
CA ASP A 188 33.28 -33.67 22.66
C ASP A 188 31.99 -34.48 22.89
N GLU A 189 31.96 -35.24 23.98
CA GLU A 189 30.83 -36.09 24.38
C GLU A 189 29.57 -35.30 24.74
N THR A 190 29.72 -34.12 25.32
CA THR A 190 28.61 -33.22 25.68
C THR A 190 27.92 -32.71 24.42
N VAL A 191 28.70 -32.31 23.42
CA VAL A 191 28.18 -31.83 22.12
C VAL A 191 27.41 -32.95 21.41
N ARG A 192 27.93 -34.19 21.43
CA ARG A 192 27.21 -35.35 20.87
C ARG A 192 25.89 -35.61 21.59
N LEU A 193 25.88 -35.52 22.92
CA LEU A 193 24.69 -35.75 23.73
C LEU A 193 23.61 -34.69 23.47
N GLU A 194 23.97 -33.41 23.42
CA GLU A 194 23.02 -32.32 23.17
C GLU A 194 22.44 -32.38 21.74
N ALA A 195 23.28 -32.63 20.73
CA ALA A 195 22.80 -32.84 19.35
C ALA A 195 21.81 -34.02 19.25
N THR A 196 22.08 -35.11 19.98
CA THR A 196 21.20 -36.29 20.03
C THR A 196 19.85 -35.96 20.66
N LYS A 197 19.82 -35.21 21.77
CA LYS A 197 18.59 -34.80 22.45
C LYS A 197 17.70 -33.94 21.55
N GLU A 198 18.27 -32.97 20.85
CA GLU A 198 17.51 -32.10 19.95
C GLU A 198 16.93 -32.87 18.76
N ILE A 199 17.68 -33.81 18.18
CA ILE A 199 17.16 -34.68 17.12
C ILE A 199 16.00 -35.55 17.63
N LEU A 200 16.10 -36.14 18.83
CA LEU A 200 15.05 -36.98 19.40
C LEU A 200 13.74 -36.20 19.68
N LYS A 201 13.84 -34.95 20.12
CA LYS A 201 12.66 -34.07 20.31
C LYS A 201 11.91 -33.81 19.01
N LEU A 202 12.62 -33.77 17.88
CA LEU A 202 12.03 -33.58 16.56
C LEU A 202 11.37 -34.85 16.01
N ILE A 203 11.89 -36.03 16.34
CA ILE A 203 11.34 -37.33 15.89
C ILE A 203 10.09 -37.74 16.69
N ASN A 204 10.00 -37.34 17.96
CA ASN A 204 8.90 -37.71 18.86
C ASN A 204 7.70 -36.72 18.84
N LYS A 205 7.62 -35.86 17.82
CA LYS A 205 6.48 -34.97 17.55
C LYS A 205 5.62 -35.53 16.44
#